data_AF-A0A951YZG3-F1
#
_entry.id   AF-A0A951YZG3-F1
#
_cell.length_a   1.000
_cell.length_b   1.000
_cell.length_c   1.000
_cell.angle_alpha   90.00
_cell.angle_beta   90.00
_cell.angle_gamma   90.00
#
_symmetry.space_group_name_H-M   'P 1'
#
loop_
_entity.id
_entity.type
_entity.pdbx_description
1 polymer ?
#
loop_
_entity_poly.entity_id
_entity_poly.type
_entity_poly.pdbx_seq_one_letter_code
_entity_poly.pdbx_strand_id
1 'polypeptide(L)'
;MKDVEFFTVDAVPIDRELQDAGNTGPELAQLAASYANSPRAIVVRDPSSDWRLFVVMLPLASRLSLMTNPIFAHLTRAWGLNVRFVGVDRDQLVYDFRALLSDRTLRLLVDVLARSEVAPGAPRPDSEALDVLFASLADEMLTTLDRRRDDWGRHLDREHRIEPHAAGSLFDRAGRHPDFLARLRAALRDEIIDVDFYGRALRSIDLREDAIDARVRAVLESALDPVTLAKLSKTGAGLHLGCYNWLRIDRRHAAARAHLLARLPSFANFFADALVPIDACAPERDGADEALNDDVMASTRAARPTFELRPIAARERSAHSLYWAAALKRAIDAGQDRATIEAIAQRFAVGDNVVRRIWRERPAALGQPPTWQLGQILRQLQANGERGWPADAAGWQSLIASAVPAEAA
;
A
#
# COMPACT_ATOMS: atom_id res chain seq x y z
N MET A 1 13.98 16.81 19.45
CA MET A 1 14.64 15.99 18.40
C MET A 1 13.63 14.94 18.00
N LYS A 2 13.30 14.81 16.70
CA LYS A 2 12.39 13.76 16.23
C LYS A 2 13.11 12.41 16.35
N ASP A 3 12.41 11.38 16.82
CA ASP A 3 12.98 10.04 16.90
C ASP A 3 12.89 9.40 15.52
N VAL A 4 14.02 9.38 14.80
CA VAL A 4 14.16 8.81 13.47
C VAL A 4 14.92 7.50 13.60
N GLU A 5 14.30 6.41 13.16
CA GLU A 5 14.85 5.06 13.26
C GLU A 5 15.02 4.45 11.86
N PHE A 6 16.19 3.86 11.60
CA PHE A 6 16.51 3.20 10.33
C PHE A 6 16.51 1.69 10.52
N PHE A 7 15.67 1.00 9.76
CA PHE A 7 15.67 -0.45 9.72
C PHE A 7 16.63 -0.92 8.64
N THR A 8 17.66 -1.64 9.05
CA THR A 8 18.67 -2.25 8.18
C THR A 8 18.66 -3.75 8.40
N VAL A 9 19.10 -4.50 7.38
CA VAL A 9 19.23 -5.96 7.48
C VAL A 9 20.40 -6.32 8.39
N ASP A 10 20.23 -7.39 9.15
CA ASP A 10 21.31 -7.92 9.99
C ASP A 10 22.42 -8.54 9.13
N ALA A 11 23.66 -8.29 9.52
CA ALA A 11 24.83 -8.85 8.87
C ALA A 11 24.96 -10.34 9.22
N VAL A 12 25.12 -11.18 8.20
CA VAL A 12 25.24 -12.64 8.33
C VAL A 12 26.47 -13.15 7.56
N PRO A 13 27.01 -14.35 7.90
CA PRO A 13 28.24 -14.84 7.30
C PRO A 13 28.24 -14.89 5.76
N ILE A 14 27.10 -15.21 5.15
CA ILE A 14 26.96 -15.28 3.69
C ILE A 14 27.14 -13.92 2.99
N ASP A 15 27.01 -12.79 3.71
CA ASP A 15 27.24 -11.47 3.12
C ASP A 15 28.71 -11.30 2.72
N ARG A 16 29.66 -11.89 3.46
CA ARG A 16 31.08 -11.86 3.09
C ARG A 16 31.34 -12.67 1.83
N GLU A 17 30.67 -13.82 1.69
CA GLU A 17 30.79 -14.65 0.49
C GLU A 17 30.15 -13.95 -0.72
N LEU A 18 29.00 -13.29 -0.54
CA LEU A 18 28.31 -12.53 -1.60
C LEU A 18 29.05 -11.26 -2.00
N GLN A 19 29.80 -10.63 -1.10
CA GLN A 19 30.59 -9.43 -1.36
C GLN A 19 31.98 -9.74 -1.92
N ASP A 20 32.38 -11.01 -1.98
CA ASP A 20 33.64 -11.43 -2.59
C ASP A 20 33.50 -11.47 -4.12
N ALA A 21 34.03 -10.43 -4.77
CA ALA A 21 34.05 -10.32 -6.22
C ALA A 21 34.77 -11.49 -6.91
N GLY A 22 35.67 -12.19 -6.22
CA GLY A 22 36.33 -13.38 -6.73
C GLY A 22 35.40 -14.59 -6.85
N ASN A 23 34.37 -14.67 -6.01
CA ASN A 23 33.42 -15.79 -5.99
C ASN A 23 32.15 -15.50 -6.80
N THR A 24 31.64 -14.27 -6.76
CA THR A 24 30.33 -13.94 -7.36
C THR A 24 30.41 -13.02 -8.57
N GLY A 25 31.60 -12.55 -8.92
CA GLY A 25 31.82 -11.48 -9.90
C GLY A 25 31.57 -10.08 -9.33
N PRO A 26 32.13 -9.04 -9.98
CA PRO A 26 32.18 -7.68 -9.43
C PRO A 26 30.80 -7.02 -9.31
N GLU A 27 29.89 -7.29 -10.26
CA GLU A 27 28.58 -6.64 -10.27
C GLU A 27 27.66 -7.17 -9.17
N LEU A 28 27.67 -8.49 -8.90
CA LEU A 28 26.87 -9.08 -7.84
C LEU A 28 27.44 -8.73 -6.45
N ALA A 29 28.76 -8.70 -6.32
CA ALA A 29 29.44 -8.26 -5.09
C ALA A 29 29.10 -6.82 -4.70
N GLN A 30 29.07 -5.91 -5.68
CA GLN A 30 28.65 -4.53 -5.44
C GLN A 30 27.18 -4.44 -5.03
N LEU A 31 26.29 -5.19 -5.67
CA LEU A 31 24.86 -5.21 -5.30
C LEU A 31 24.64 -5.82 -3.92
N ALA A 32 25.40 -6.86 -3.54
CA ALA A 32 25.33 -7.45 -2.21
C ALA A 32 25.82 -6.48 -1.12
N ALA A 33 26.86 -5.69 -1.40
CA ALA A 33 27.32 -4.64 -0.51
C ALA A 33 26.27 -3.52 -0.35
N SER A 34 25.67 -3.06 -1.46
CA SER A 34 24.58 -2.08 -1.43
C SER A 34 23.38 -2.61 -0.65
N TYR A 35 22.98 -3.87 -0.89
CA TYR A 35 21.92 -4.55 -0.15
C TYR A 35 22.22 -4.52 1.36
N ALA A 36 23.39 -4.97 1.82
CA ALA A 36 23.69 -5.03 3.25
C ALA A 36 23.71 -3.66 3.95
N ASN A 37 24.15 -2.61 3.25
CA ASN A 37 24.42 -1.30 3.87
C ASN A 37 23.25 -0.31 3.78
N SER A 38 22.25 -0.59 2.95
CA SER A 38 21.13 0.32 2.72
C SER A 38 19.99 0.13 3.72
N PRO A 39 19.32 1.21 4.16
CA PRO A 39 18.11 1.09 4.95
C PRO A 39 16.95 0.51 4.13
N ARG A 40 16.17 -0.36 4.75
CA ARG A 40 14.94 -0.96 4.19
C ARG A 40 13.70 -0.14 4.51
N ALA A 41 13.68 0.46 5.69
CA ALA A 41 12.61 1.35 6.10
C ALA A 41 13.15 2.46 6.99
N ILE A 42 12.45 3.59 6.94
CA ILE A 42 12.70 4.76 7.77
C ILE A 42 11.42 5.00 8.55
N VAL A 43 11.57 5.10 9.86
CA VAL A 43 10.47 5.28 10.80
C VAL A 43 10.67 6.60 11.51
N VAL A 44 9.67 7.47 11.47
CA VAL A 44 9.66 8.72 12.23
C VAL A 44 8.48 8.69 13.18
N ARG A 45 8.77 8.71 14.48
CA ARG A 45 7.75 8.69 15.54
C ARG A 45 7.45 10.11 16.00
N ASP A 46 6.17 10.34 16.28
CA ASP A 46 5.60 11.62 16.70
C ASP A 46 6.21 12.83 15.97
N PRO A 47 6.20 12.83 14.61
CA PRO A 47 6.84 13.87 13.82
C PRO A 47 6.22 15.26 13.99
N SER A 48 4.95 15.35 14.40
CA SER A 48 4.27 16.60 14.78
C SER A 48 3.06 16.32 15.68
N SER A 49 2.36 17.36 16.14
CA SER A 49 1.14 17.20 16.94
C SER A 49 -0.01 16.50 16.22
N ASP A 50 -0.02 16.53 14.89
CA ASP A 50 -1.08 15.94 14.07
C ASP A 50 -0.72 14.52 13.58
N TRP A 51 0.55 14.14 13.65
CA TRP A 51 1.07 12.89 13.09
C TRP A 51 1.76 12.05 14.15
N ARG A 52 1.35 10.79 14.29
CA ARG A 52 1.95 9.84 15.25
C ARG A 52 3.10 9.05 14.65
N LEU A 53 3.00 8.75 13.36
CA LEU A 53 3.95 7.86 12.70
C LEU A 53 4.05 8.18 11.22
N PHE A 54 5.28 8.24 10.72
CA PHE A 54 5.59 8.07 9.31
C PHE A 54 6.48 6.87 9.10
N VAL A 55 6.14 6.05 8.10
CA VAL A 55 6.94 4.92 7.66
C VAL A 55 7.19 5.06 6.16
N VAL A 56 8.46 5.17 5.79
CA VAL A 56 8.91 5.14 4.40
C VAL A 56 9.63 3.82 4.18
N MET A 57 9.06 2.95 3.36
CA MET A 57 9.72 1.73 2.94
C MET A 57 10.40 1.94 1.60
N LEU A 58 11.66 1.54 1.55
CA LEU A 58 12.56 1.83 0.44
C LEU A 58 12.68 0.61 -0.45
N PRO A 59 12.52 0.77 -1.77
CA PRO A 59 12.86 -0.27 -2.72
C PRO A 59 14.39 -0.31 -2.89
N LEU A 60 14.90 -1.50 -3.12
CA LEU A 60 16.32 -1.77 -3.11
C LEU A 60 16.69 -2.80 -4.16
N ALA A 61 17.42 -2.38 -5.19
CA ALA A 61 18.13 -3.25 -6.14
C ALA A 61 18.78 -2.44 -7.28
N SER A 62 18.47 -1.16 -7.39
CA SER A 62 19.04 -0.31 -8.44
C SER A 62 20.43 0.17 -8.03
N ARG A 63 21.37 0.24 -8.98
CA ARG A 63 22.62 0.99 -8.80
C ARG A 63 22.22 2.44 -8.54
N LEU A 64 22.10 2.86 -7.27
CA LEU A 64 21.59 4.19 -6.93
C LEU A 64 22.49 5.28 -7.52
N SER A 65 23.79 5.00 -7.58
CA SER A 65 24.78 5.75 -8.36
C SER A 65 24.37 6.02 -9.82
N LEU A 66 23.80 5.05 -10.56
CA LEU A 66 23.29 5.26 -11.92
C LEU A 66 22.03 6.10 -11.96
N MET A 67 21.18 5.98 -10.93
CA MET A 67 19.94 6.74 -10.85
C MET A 67 20.16 8.24 -10.58
N THR A 68 21.34 8.63 -10.09
CA THR A 68 21.72 10.06 -9.95
C THR A 68 22.01 10.72 -11.30
N ASN A 69 22.27 9.94 -12.36
CA ASN A 69 22.57 10.50 -13.68
C ASN A 69 21.28 10.95 -14.39
N PRO A 70 21.25 12.20 -14.93
CA PRO A 70 20.05 12.81 -15.51
C PRO A 70 19.45 12.02 -16.70
N ILE A 71 20.24 11.20 -17.39
CA ILE A 71 19.77 10.34 -18.49
C ILE A 71 18.77 9.30 -17.98
N PHE A 72 18.87 8.89 -16.72
CA PHE A 72 18.08 7.81 -16.13
C PHE A 72 16.85 8.28 -15.35
N ALA A 73 16.33 9.48 -15.62
CA ALA A 73 15.16 10.03 -14.92
C ALA A 73 13.92 9.09 -14.93
N HIS A 74 13.77 8.27 -15.97
CA HIS A 74 12.70 7.26 -16.03
C HIS A 74 12.88 6.14 -14.97
N LEU A 75 14.13 5.74 -14.68
CA LEU A 75 14.44 4.77 -13.64
C LEU A 75 14.13 5.33 -12.25
N THR A 76 14.40 6.62 -12.01
CA THR A 76 14.01 7.29 -10.76
C THR A 76 12.50 7.25 -10.53
N ARG A 77 11.69 7.40 -11.59
CA ARG A 77 10.23 7.28 -11.50
C ARG A 77 9.78 5.84 -11.25
N ALA A 78 10.35 4.87 -11.98
CA ALA A 78 10.05 3.45 -11.76
C ALA A 78 10.40 3.01 -10.34
N TRP A 79 11.51 3.50 -9.79
CA TRP A 79 11.90 3.29 -8.39
C TRP A 79 10.91 3.94 -7.42
N GLY A 80 10.47 5.18 -7.69
CA GLY A 80 9.45 5.86 -6.90
C GLY A 80 8.10 5.12 -6.81
N LEU A 81 7.74 4.32 -7.82
CA LEU A 81 6.54 3.48 -7.79
C LEU A 81 6.62 2.35 -6.75
N ASN A 82 7.83 1.93 -6.39
CA ASN A 82 8.09 0.86 -5.44
C ASN A 82 8.31 1.39 -4.01
N VAL A 83 8.53 2.70 -3.85
CA VAL A 83 8.48 3.33 -2.52
C VAL A 83 7.07 3.20 -1.95
N ARG A 84 7.00 2.89 -0.66
CA ARG A 84 5.76 2.94 0.10
C ARG A 84 5.92 4.01 1.16
N PHE A 85 4.99 4.95 1.21
CA PHE A 85 5.01 6.00 2.22
C PHE A 85 3.68 6.01 2.94
N VAL A 86 3.70 5.52 4.18
CA VAL A 86 2.53 5.39 5.04
C VAL A 86 2.61 6.39 6.18
N GLY A 87 1.54 7.15 6.41
CA GLY A 87 1.37 8.01 7.56
C GLY A 87 0.23 7.57 8.45
N VAL A 88 0.39 7.72 9.76
CA VAL A 88 -0.68 7.54 10.75
C VAL A 88 -0.86 8.84 11.51
N ASP A 89 -2.07 9.40 11.43
CA ASP A 89 -2.40 10.64 12.13
C ASP A 89 -2.70 10.41 13.62
N ARG A 90 -2.95 11.49 14.35
CA ARG A 90 -3.36 11.48 15.75
C ARG A 90 -4.65 10.69 16.02
N ASP A 91 -5.57 10.67 15.05
CA ASP A 91 -6.87 9.99 15.12
C ASP A 91 -6.77 8.49 14.78
N GLN A 92 -5.55 8.05 14.43
CA GLN A 92 -5.16 6.70 14.06
C GLN A 92 -5.72 6.28 12.70
N LEU A 93 -5.95 7.22 11.79
CA LEU A 93 -6.23 6.96 10.38
C LEU A 93 -4.93 6.79 9.61
N VAL A 94 -4.97 5.94 8.59
CA VAL A 94 -3.81 5.54 7.80
C VAL A 94 -3.89 6.15 6.42
N TYR A 95 -2.78 6.70 5.95
CA TYR A 95 -2.69 7.40 4.67
C TYR A 95 -1.55 6.82 3.81
N ASP A 96 -1.79 6.72 2.50
CA ASP A 96 -0.77 6.42 1.48
C ASP A 96 -0.36 7.73 0.78
N PHE A 97 0.79 8.26 1.18
CA PHE A 97 1.33 9.52 0.67
C PHE A 97 2.28 9.34 -0.51
N ARG A 98 2.36 8.16 -1.11
CA ARG A 98 3.21 7.93 -2.29
C ARG A 98 2.96 8.92 -3.42
N ALA A 99 1.72 9.35 -3.62
CA ALA A 99 1.36 10.33 -4.63
C ALA A 99 1.91 11.75 -4.36
N LEU A 100 2.35 12.04 -3.13
CA LEU A 100 2.97 13.30 -2.75
C LEU A 100 4.49 13.33 -2.97
N LEU A 101 5.10 12.17 -3.25
CA LEU A 101 6.53 12.09 -3.54
C LEU A 101 6.80 12.67 -4.94
N SER A 102 7.30 13.91 -4.97
CA SER A 102 7.67 14.57 -6.23
C SER A 102 8.94 13.97 -6.83
N ASP A 103 9.15 14.12 -8.14
CA ASP A 103 10.42 13.76 -8.81
C ASP A 103 11.64 14.37 -8.09
N ARG A 104 11.48 15.58 -7.52
CA ARG A 104 12.52 16.25 -6.75
C ARG A 104 12.79 15.53 -5.42
N THR A 105 11.73 15.20 -4.68
CA THR A 105 11.82 14.49 -3.40
C THR A 105 12.44 13.10 -3.58
N LEU A 106 12.03 12.39 -4.63
CA LEU A 106 12.59 11.08 -5.01
C LEU A 106 14.07 11.21 -5.39
N ARG A 107 14.44 12.23 -6.18
CA ARG A 107 15.85 12.46 -6.54
C ARG A 107 16.71 12.75 -5.32
N LEU A 108 16.26 13.61 -4.41
CA LEU A 108 16.98 13.90 -3.16
C LEU A 108 17.18 12.63 -2.34
N LEU A 109 16.13 11.82 -2.21
CA LEU A 109 16.20 10.58 -1.47
C LEU A 109 17.15 9.57 -2.12
N VAL A 110 17.13 9.44 -3.45
CA VAL A 110 18.08 8.62 -4.22
C VAL A 110 19.52 9.12 -4.07
N ASP A 111 19.76 10.43 -4.17
CA ASP A 111 21.08 11.04 -4.01
C ASP A 111 21.64 10.76 -2.62
N VAL A 112 20.79 10.80 -1.59
CA VAL A 112 21.16 10.49 -0.21
C VAL A 112 21.51 9.02 -0.02
N LEU A 113 20.66 8.12 -0.52
CA LEU A 113 20.93 6.68 -0.44
C LEU A 113 22.16 6.30 -1.26
N ALA A 114 22.38 6.90 -2.43
CA ALA A 114 23.56 6.67 -3.27
C ALA A 114 24.86 7.11 -2.56
N ARG A 115 24.83 8.20 -1.79
CA ARG A 115 25.97 8.63 -0.96
C ARG A 115 26.23 7.65 0.18
N SER A 116 25.19 6.97 0.66
CA SER A 116 25.31 5.88 1.65
C SER A 116 25.85 4.57 1.08
N GLU A 117 25.89 4.39 -0.25
CA GLU A 117 26.47 3.19 -0.89
C GLU A 117 28.01 3.21 -0.91
N VAL A 118 28.67 4.33 -0.54
CA VAL A 118 30.10 4.50 -0.79
C VAL A 118 30.98 3.84 0.27
N ALA A 119 31.81 2.92 -0.23
CA ALA A 119 32.98 2.22 0.34
C ALA A 119 32.76 1.06 1.34
N PRO A 120 33.20 -0.19 1.00
CA PRO A 120 33.30 -1.27 1.95
C PRO A 120 34.34 -0.93 3.03
N GLY A 121 33.90 -0.83 4.29
CA GLY A 121 34.75 -0.48 5.43
C GLY A 121 34.94 1.02 5.68
N ALA A 122 34.29 1.90 4.92
CA ALA A 122 34.14 3.29 5.35
C ALA A 122 33.20 3.34 6.57
N PRO A 123 33.44 4.26 7.55
CA PRO A 123 32.42 4.55 8.53
C PRO A 123 31.14 4.89 7.77
N ARG A 124 30.01 4.32 8.23
CA ARG A 124 28.68 4.66 7.72
C ARG A 124 28.62 6.18 7.50
N PRO A 125 27.95 6.70 6.44
CA PRO A 125 27.69 8.13 6.40
C PRO A 125 27.14 8.54 7.76
N ASP A 126 27.70 9.61 8.35
CA ASP A 126 27.35 10.05 9.70
C ASP A 126 25.84 9.93 9.85
N SER A 127 25.38 9.05 10.77
CA SER A 127 23.95 8.83 11.03
C SER A 127 23.24 10.17 11.10
N GLU A 128 23.91 11.15 11.73
CA GLU A 128 23.53 12.54 11.87
C GLU A 128 23.22 13.27 10.54
N ALA A 129 23.97 13.03 9.45
CA ALA A 129 23.70 13.64 8.15
C ALA A 129 22.45 13.04 7.46
N LEU A 130 22.23 11.73 7.62
CA LEU A 130 20.99 11.06 7.19
C LEU A 130 19.81 11.52 8.05
N ASP A 131 20.01 11.58 9.37
CA ASP A 131 19.03 12.04 10.35
C ASP A 131 18.58 13.47 10.03
N VAL A 132 19.52 14.39 9.76
CA VAL A 132 19.24 15.80 9.42
C VAL A 132 18.51 15.93 8.09
N LEU A 133 18.89 15.17 7.07
CA LEU A 133 18.23 15.24 5.75
C LEU A 133 16.86 14.59 5.75
N PHE A 134 16.66 13.47 6.46
CA PHE A 134 15.35 12.86 6.62
C PHE A 134 14.46 13.68 7.56
N ALA A 135 15.01 14.32 8.59
CA ALA A 135 14.30 15.32 9.36
C ALA A 135 13.87 16.50 8.47
N SER A 136 14.75 16.96 7.58
CA SER A 136 14.44 18.04 6.63
C SER A 136 13.40 17.63 5.58
N LEU A 137 13.46 16.40 5.08
CA LEU A 137 12.48 15.85 4.14
C LEU A 137 11.13 15.62 4.82
N ALA A 138 11.14 15.13 6.07
CA ALA A 138 9.96 15.03 6.90
C ALA A 138 9.38 16.43 7.17
N ASP A 139 10.20 17.46 7.40
CA ASP A 139 9.75 18.85 7.58
C ASP A 139 9.16 19.44 6.30
N GLU A 140 9.78 19.22 5.13
CA GLU A 140 9.22 19.66 3.84
C GLU A 140 7.89 18.94 3.53
N MET A 141 7.82 17.65 3.86
CA MET A 141 6.59 16.85 3.71
C MET A 141 5.51 17.31 4.67
N LEU A 142 5.82 17.51 5.95
CA LEU A 142 4.91 18.08 6.95
C LEU A 142 4.43 19.46 6.51
N THR A 143 5.31 20.33 6.00
CA THR A 143 4.93 21.64 5.47
C THR A 143 3.96 21.49 4.29
N THR A 144 4.17 20.49 3.43
CA THR A 144 3.27 20.21 2.30
C THR A 144 1.93 19.65 2.78
N LEU A 145 1.93 18.80 3.80
CA LEU A 145 0.73 18.24 4.43
C LEU A 145 -0.06 19.33 5.14
N ASP A 146 0.60 20.21 5.91
CA ASP A 146 -0.02 21.34 6.60
C ASP A 146 -0.71 22.30 5.61
N ARG A 147 -0.07 22.57 4.46
CA ARG A 147 -0.68 23.35 3.38
C ARG A 147 -1.88 22.67 2.72
N ARG A 148 -2.00 21.35 2.83
CA ARG A 148 -3.04 20.52 2.21
C ARG A 148 -4.01 19.93 3.25
N ARG A 149 -4.09 20.54 4.44
CA ARG A 149 -4.87 20.04 5.59
C ARG A 149 -6.31 19.64 5.23
N ASP A 150 -6.99 20.48 4.45
CA ASP A 150 -8.38 20.26 4.05
C ASP A 150 -8.56 19.13 3.03
N ASP A 151 -7.47 18.58 2.50
CA ASP A 151 -7.43 17.58 1.44
C ASP A 151 -6.59 16.35 1.84
N TRP A 152 -6.52 16.05 3.14
CA TRP A 152 -5.91 14.81 3.63
C TRP A 152 -6.76 13.58 3.28
N GLY A 153 -8.09 13.73 3.28
CA GLY A 153 -9.03 12.63 3.05
C GLY A 153 -8.83 11.86 1.74
N ARG A 154 -8.33 12.51 0.69
CA ARG A 154 -8.03 11.82 -0.60
C ARG A 154 -6.89 10.80 -0.51
N HIS A 155 -6.03 10.94 0.50
CA HIS A 155 -4.82 10.10 0.67
C HIS A 155 -5.04 8.95 1.64
N LEU A 156 -6.25 8.77 2.17
CA LEU A 156 -6.54 7.61 3.01
C LEU A 156 -6.18 6.33 2.28
N ASP A 157 -5.53 5.42 2.99
CA ASP A 157 -5.20 4.10 2.46
C ASP A 157 -6.48 3.34 2.11
N ARG A 158 -6.48 2.66 0.96
CA ARG A 158 -7.60 1.88 0.43
C ARG A 158 -7.21 0.47 0.01
N GLU A 159 -5.92 0.15 -0.03
CA GLU A 159 -5.40 -0.98 -0.82
C GLU A 159 -4.52 -1.90 0.03
N HIS A 160 -3.73 -1.35 0.94
CA HIS A 160 -2.64 -2.12 1.51
C HIS A 160 -3.10 -3.03 2.64
N ARG A 161 -2.44 -4.19 2.72
CA ARG A 161 -2.55 -5.14 3.82
C ARG A 161 -1.28 -5.14 4.66
N ILE A 162 -1.42 -5.36 5.97
CA ILE A 162 -0.27 -5.48 6.87
C ILE A 162 0.28 -6.92 6.88
N GLU A 163 -0.47 -7.92 6.42
CA GLU A 163 0.06 -9.29 6.41
C GLU A 163 1.14 -9.48 5.33
N PRO A 164 2.39 -9.87 5.68
CA PRO A 164 3.52 -9.89 4.74
C PRO A 164 3.29 -10.73 3.48
N HIS A 165 2.68 -11.90 3.64
CA HIS A 165 2.49 -12.87 2.54
C HIS A 165 1.10 -12.79 1.89
N ALA A 166 0.30 -11.78 2.20
CA ALA A 166 -0.99 -11.58 1.55
C ALA A 166 -0.84 -10.87 0.20
N ALA A 167 -1.73 -11.17 -0.75
CA ALA A 167 -1.87 -10.36 -1.95
C ALA A 167 -2.26 -8.92 -1.59
N GLY A 168 -1.64 -7.93 -2.24
CA GLY A 168 -1.84 -6.51 -1.87
C GLY A 168 -1.16 -6.10 -0.56
N SER A 169 -0.24 -6.93 -0.05
CA SER A 169 0.60 -6.58 1.10
C SER A 169 1.38 -5.30 0.85
N LEU A 170 1.46 -4.46 1.89
CA LEU A 170 2.36 -3.33 1.95
C LEU A 170 3.80 -3.77 1.64
N PHE A 171 4.16 -4.98 2.08
CA PHE A 171 5.49 -5.58 2.04
C PHE A 171 5.81 -6.37 0.76
N ASP A 172 5.11 -6.16 -0.35
CA ASP A 172 5.37 -6.89 -1.60
C ASP A 172 6.88 -6.94 -1.93
N ARG A 173 7.46 -8.15 -1.90
CA ARG A 173 8.91 -8.38 -2.01
C ARG A 173 9.38 -8.36 -3.45
N ALA A 174 8.60 -8.96 -4.35
CA ALA A 174 8.96 -9.07 -5.75
C ALA A 174 9.11 -7.68 -6.40
N GLY A 175 8.29 -6.72 -5.97
CA GLY A 175 8.40 -5.32 -6.38
C GLY A 175 9.56 -4.54 -5.74
N ARG A 176 10.11 -4.98 -4.60
CA ARG A 176 11.12 -4.21 -3.85
C ARG A 176 12.55 -4.43 -4.32
N HIS A 177 12.93 -5.64 -4.73
CA HIS A 177 14.32 -5.95 -5.09
C HIS A 177 14.51 -6.79 -6.39
N PRO A 178 13.90 -6.35 -7.52
CA PRO A 178 13.88 -7.15 -8.75
C PRO A 178 15.28 -7.36 -9.36
N ASP A 179 16.13 -6.32 -9.42
CA ASP A 179 17.42 -6.41 -10.13
C ASP A 179 18.43 -7.29 -9.40
N PHE A 180 18.42 -7.27 -8.06
CA PHE A 180 19.30 -8.11 -7.25
C PHE A 180 18.96 -9.59 -7.40
N LEU A 181 17.67 -9.95 -7.33
CA LEU A 181 17.21 -11.33 -7.60
C LEU A 181 17.49 -11.75 -9.04
N ALA A 182 17.29 -10.85 -10.01
CA ALA A 182 17.59 -11.12 -11.39
C ALA A 182 19.09 -11.39 -11.60
N ARG A 183 19.97 -10.61 -10.96
CA ARG A 183 21.41 -10.81 -11.05
C ARG A 183 21.89 -12.07 -10.35
N LEU A 184 21.31 -12.39 -9.19
CA LEU A 184 21.59 -13.63 -8.48
C LEU A 184 21.17 -14.86 -9.32
N ARG A 185 20.00 -14.80 -9.98
CA ARG A 185 19.55 -15.82 -10.94
C ARG A 185 20.46 -15.90 -12.17
N ALA A 186 20.94 -14.77 -12.67
CA ALA A 186 21.88 -14.74 -13.79
C ALA A 186 23.22 -15.41 -13.41
N ALA A 187 23.78 -15.08 -12.26
CA ALA A 187 25.01 -15.70 -11.76
C ALA A 187 24.90 -17.23 -11.62
N LEU A 188 23.73 -17.74 -11.19
CA LEU A 188 23.47 -19.18 -11.18
C LEU A 188 23.43 -19.78 -12.60
N ARG A 189 22.75 -19.11 -13.54
CA ARG A 189 22.66 -19.58 -14.94
C ARG A 189 24.01 -19.57 -15.65
N ASP A 190 24.86 -18.62 -15.32
CA ASP A 190 26.19 -18.45 -15.90
C ASP A 190 27.26 -19.29 -15.17
N GLU A 191 26.85 -20.18 -14.24
CA GLU A 191 27.72 -21.06 -13.44
C GLU A 191 28.80 -20.32 -12.63
N ILE A 192 28.58 -19.03 -12.34
CA ILE A 192 29.46 -18.22 -11.48
C ILE A 192 29.33 -18.68 -10.02
N ILE A 193 28.12 -19.08 -9.63
CA ILE A 193 27.81 -19.62 -8.30
C ILE A 193 27.11 -20.98 -8.42
N ASP A 194 27.30 -21.84 -7.42
CA ASP A 194 26.62 -23.14 -7.38
C ASP A 194 25.19 -23.05 -6.80
N VAL A 195 24.43 -24.14 -6.99
CA VAL A 195 23.02 -24.24 -6.55
C VAL A 195 22.88 -24.17 -5.03
N ASP A 196 23.84 -24.74 -4.29
CA ASP A 196 23.80 -24.77 -2.83
C ASP A 196 24.02 -23.37 -2.25
N PHE A 197 24.97 -22.62 -2.80
CA PHE A 197 25.23 -21.23 -2.53
C PHE A 197 24.02 -20.37 -2.83
N TYR A 198 23.42 -20.52 -4.02
CA TYR A 198 22.21 -19.80 -4.40
C TYR A 198 21.06 -20.06 -3.42
N GLY A 199 20.83 -21.33 -3.06
CA GLY A 199 19.81 -21.72 -2.09
C GLY A 199 20.06 -21.19 -0.67
N ARG A 200 21.31 -21.09 -0.22
CA ARG A 200 21.66 -20.42 1.05
C ARG A 200 21.44 -18.91 0.98
N ALA A 201 21.85 -18.27 -0.12
CA ALA A 201 21.71 -16.83 -0.33
C ALA A 201 20.24 -16.41 -0.32
N LEU A 202 19.39 -17.08 -1.10
CA LEU A 202 17.95 -16.79 -1.13
C LEU A 202 17.29 -16.96 0.25
N ARG A 203 17.53 -18.08 0.94
CA ARG A 203 16.95 -18.30 2.27
C ARG A 203 17.38 -17.24 3.27
N SER A 204 18.65 -16.81 3.21
CA SER A 204 19.17 -15.72 4.04
C SER A 204 18.49 -14.38 3.76
N ILE A 205 18.25 -14.06 2.49
CA ILE A 205 17.53 -12.85 2.08
C ILE A 205 16.09 -12.92 2.59
N ASP A 206 15.37 -14.01 2.31
CA ASP A 206 13.97 -14.18 2.72
C ASP A 206 13.80 -14.00 4.23
N LEU A 207 14.64 -14.67 5.04
CA LEU A 207 14.57 -14.58 6.51
C LEU A 207 14.81 -13.16 7.04
N ARG A 208 15.74 -12.43 6.44
CA ARG A 208 16.07 -11.05 6.87
C ARG A 208 14.99 -10.07 6.44
N GLU A 209 14.46 -10.21 5.23
CA GLU A 209 13.33 -9.40 4.78
C GLU A 209 12.06 -9.71 5.60
N ASP A 210 11.81 -10.98 5.96
CA ASP A 210 10.77 -11.36 6.92
C ASP A 210 10.92 -10.66 8.28
N ALA A 211 12.15 -10.61 8.80
CA ALA A 211 12.42 -9.92 10.07
C ALA A 211 12.17 -8.41 9.97
N ILE A 212 12.54 -7.77 8.86
CA ILE A 212 12.27 -6.35 8.62
C ILE A 212 10.78 -6.08 8.48
N ASP A 213 10.08 -6.88 7.67
CA ASP A 213 8.63 -6.75 7.47
C ASP A 213 7.90 -6.92 8.82
N ALA A 214 8.32 -7.88 9.66
CA ALA A 214 7.77 -8.07 11.00
C ALA A 214 8.02 -6.87 11.92
N ARG A 215 9.21 -6.27 11.88
CA ARG A 215 9.51 -5.04 12.64
C ARG A 215 8.63 -3.88 12.20
N VAL A 216 8.53 -3.62 10.88
CA VAL A 216 7.71 -2.51 10.35
C VAL A 216 6.24 -2.73 10.70
N ARG A 217 5.76 -3.97 10.55
CA ARG A 217 4.42 -4.36 10.96
C ARG A 217 4.16 -4.06 12.44
N ALA A 218 5.06 -4.43 13.34
CA ALA A 218 4.91 -4.17 14.77
C ALA A 218 4.84 -2.66 15.07
N VAL A 219 5.65 -1.85 14.38
CA VAL A 219 5.60 -0.39 14.48
C VAL A 219 4.25 0.15 14.01
N LEU A 220 3.76 -0.27 12.86
CA LEU A 220 2.45 0.14 12.34
C LEU A 220 1.35 -0.26 13.32
N GLU A 221 1.26 -1.53 13.71
CA GLU A 221 0.24 -2.04 14.64
C GLU A 221 0.25 -1.28 15.98
N SER A 222 1.42 -0.88 16.49
CA SER A 222 1.53 -0.09 17.72
C SER A 222 0.94 1.32 17.62
N ALA A 223 0.87 1.90 16.42
CA ALA A 223 0.28 3.21 16.19
C ALA A 223 -1.24 3.16 15.97
N LEU A 224 -1.79 1.99 15.60
CA LEU A 224 -3.21 1.81 15.28
C LEU A 224 -4.07 1.53 16.52
N ASP A 225 -5.39 1.60 16.33
CA ASP A 225 -6.36 1.29 17.38
C ASP A 225 -6.52 -0.24 17.53
N PRO A 226 -6.16 -0.83 18.69
CA PRO A 226 -6.17 -2.29 18.86
C PRO A 226 -7.58 -2.87 18.82
N VAL A 227 -8.60 -2.13 19.25
CA VAL A 227 -10.00 -2.58 19.21
C VAL A 227 -10.50 -2.70 17.77
N THR A 228 -10.16 -1.73 16.93
CA THR A 228 -10.54 -1.71 15.51
C THR A 228 -9.80 -2.82 14.75
N LEU A 229 -8.51 -3.04 15.04
CA LEU A 229 -7.77 -4.18 14.49
C LEU A 229 -8.41 -5.53 14.91
N ALA A 230 -8.79 -5.67 16.18
CA ALA A 230 -9.44 -6.89 16.68
C ALA A 230 -10.84 -7.12 16.09
N LYS A 231 -11.58 -6.06 15.75
CA LYS A 231 -12.85 -6.17 15.01
C LYS A 231 -12.57 -6.63 13.59
N LEU A 232 -11.61 -6.01 12.91
CA LEU A 232 -11.27 -6.30 11.53
C LEU A 232 -10.78 -7.74 11.36
N SER A 233 -9.91 -8.24 12.25
CA SER A 233 -9.39 -9.61 12.18
C SER A 233 -10.51 -10.68 12.25
N LYS A 234 -11.61 -10.40 12.96
CA LYS A 234 -12.78 -11.29 13.06
C LYS A 234 -13.66 -11.35 11.80
N THR A 235 -13.46 -10.44 10.85
CA THR A 235 -14.29 -10.37 9.63
C THR A 235 -13.85 -11.35 8.54
N GLY A 236 -12.64 -11.92 8.63
CA GLY A 236 -12.06 -12.69 7.54
C GLY A 236 -11.54 -11.84 6.37
N ALA A 237 -11.64 -10.51 6.45
CA ALA A 237 -11.00 -9.58 5.51
C ALA A 237 -9.47 -9.45 5.74
N GLY A 238 -8.94 -9.99 6.84
CA GLY A 238 -7.55 -9.79 7.22
C GLY A 238 -7.25 -8.36 7.69
N LEU A 239 -5.98 -8.04 7.92
CA LEU A 239 -5.48 -6.74 8.36
C LEU A 239 -5.32 -5.76 7.19
N HIS A 240 -6.44 -5.52 6.52
CA HIS A 240 -6.55 -4.60 5.41
C HIS A 240 -6.69 -3.14 5.90
N LEU A 241 -5.74 -2.27 5.56
CA LEU A 241 -5.66 -0.87 6.03
C LEU A 241 -6.84 -0.02 5.54
N GLY A 242 -7.28 -0.20 4.29
CA GLY A 242 -8.50 0.44 3.79
C GLY A 242 -9.77 0.07 4.55
N CYS A 243 -9.99 -1.21 4.86
CA CYS A 243 -11.11 -1.62 5.71
C CYS A 243 -10.96 -1.11 7.15
N TYR A 244 -9.75 -1.08 7.69
CA TYR A 244 -9.46 -0.47 9.00
C TYR A 244 -9.89 1.01 9.01
N ASN A 245 -9.47 1.80 8.01
CA ASN A 245 -9.87 3.20 7.86
C ASN A 245 -11.38 3.34 7.80
N TRP A 246 -12.06 2.52 6.98
CA TRP A 246 -13.51 2.56 6.84
C TRP A 246 -14.27 2.31 8.16
N LEU A 247 -13.77 1.39 8.99
CA LEU A 247 -14.32 1.13 10.33
C LEU A 247 -13.99 2.24 11.34
N ARG A 248 -12.89 2.97 11.13
CA ARG A 248 -12.39 3.98 12.05
C ARG A 248 -12.99 5.37 11.81
N ILE A 249 -13.23 5.75 10.55
CA ILE A 249 -13.76 7.06 10.15
C ILE A 249 -15.12 7.31 10.81
N ASP A 250 -16.03 6.34 10.78
CA ASP A 250 -17.32 6.43 11.46
C ASP A 250 -17.47 5.34 12.52
N ARG A 251 -17.10 5.70 13.75
CA ARG A 251 -17.13 4.77 14.89
C ARG A 251 -18.56 4.36 15.30
N ARG A 252 -19.58 5.17 14.97
CA ARG A 252 -20.97 4.86 15.32
C ARG A 252 -21.48 3.68 14.50
N HIS A 253 -21.14 3.64 13.21
CA HIS A 253 -21.57 2.57 12.30
C HIS A 253 -20.56 1.43 12.15
N ALA A 254 -19.42 1.47 12.86
CA ALA A 254 -18.37 0.45 12.80
C ALA A 254 -18.88 -0.99 13.02
N ALA A 255 -19.90 -1.20 13.86
CA ALA A 255 -20.46 -2.53 14.10
C ALA A 255 -21.21 -3.09 12.88
N ALA A 256 -22.05 -2.28 12.24
CA ALA A 256 -22.79 -2.69 11.04
C ALA A 256 -21.84 -2.93 9.85
N ARG A 257 -20.83 -2.07 9.70
CA ARG A 257 -19.79 -2.20 8.67
C ARG A 257 -18.94 -3.47 8.89
N ALA A 258 -18.56 -3.77 10.14
CA ALA A 258 -17.84 -5.00 10.47
C ALA A 258 -18.71 -6.25 10.24
N HIS A 259 -20.02 -6.17 10.52
CA HIS A 259 -20.96 -7.24 10.19
C HIS A 259 -20.97 -7.54 8.69
N LEU A 260 -21.03 -6.50 7.86
CA LEU A 260 -20.99 -6.67 6.41
C LEU A 260 -19.70 -7.31 5.92
N LEU A 261 -18.54 -6.84 6.41
CA LEU A 261 -17.24 -7.44 6.06
C LEU A 261 -17.17 -8.92 6.44
N ALA A 262 -17.76 -9.31 7.58
CA ALA A 262 -17.84 -10.71 7.99
C ALA A 262 -18.71 -11.57 7.06
N ARG A 263 -19.72 -10.97 6.40
CA ARG A 263 -20.60 -11.65 5.45
C ARG A 263 -20.03 -11.71 4.04
N LEU A 264 -19.31 -10.67 3.63
CA LEU A 264 -18.72 -10.54 2.30
C LEU A 264 -17.23 -10.18 2.38
N PRO A 265 -16.37 -11.04 2.97
CA PRO A 265 -14.94 -10.73 3.10
C PRO A 265 -14.25 -10.55 1.74
N SER A 266 -14.73 -11.24 0.70
CA SER A 266 -14.21 -11.10 -0.67
C SER A 266 -14.46 -9.74 -1.31
N PHE A 267 -15.33 -8.91 -0.72
CA PHE A 267 -15.65 -7.58 -1.19
C PHE A 267 -14.85 -6.50 -0.43
N ALA A 268 -13.90 -6.88 0.43
CA ALA A 268 -13.09 -5.97 1.25
C ALA A 268 -12.45 -4.83 0.42
N ASN A 269 -11.71 -5.17 -0.65
CA ASN A 269 -11.11 -4.19 -1.56
C ASN A 269 -12.15 -3.25 -2.16
N PHE A 270 -13.30 -3.79 -2.56
CA PHE A 270 -14.39 -2.99 -3.13
C PHE A 270 -14.94 -1.98 -2.11
N PHE A 271 -15.19 -2.40 -0.87
CA PHE A 271 -15.70 -1.50 0.15
C PHE A 271 -14.65 -0.43 0.51
N ALA A 272 -13.39 -0.82 0.66
CA ALA A 272 -12.30 0.12 0.90
C ALA A 272 -12.16 1.14 -0.24
N ASP A 273 -12.15 0.67 -1.48
CA ASP A 273 -12.07 1.54 -2.66
C ASP A 273 -13.26 2.49 -2.74
N ALA A 274 -14.49 1.98 -2.69
CA ALA A 274 -15.67 2.78 -2.99
C ALA A 274 -16.12 3.66 -1.83
N LEU A 275 -16.10 3.14 -0.60
CA LEU A 275 -16.77 3.76 0.54
C LEU A 275 -15.84 4.64 1.38
N VAL A 276 -14.54 4.32 1.50
CA VAL A 276 -13.58 5.19 2.22
C VAL A 276 -13.58 6.61 1.67
N PRO A 277 -13.49 6.85 0.34
CA PRO A 277 -13.49 8.22 -0.16
C PRO A 277 -14.82 8.94 0.01
N ILE A 278 -15.96 8.22 0.03
CA ILE A 278 -17.28 8.82 0.24
C ILE A 278 -17.40 9.33 1.68
N ASP A 279 -16.89 8.57 2.64
CA ASP A 279 -16.89 8.98 4.04
C ASP A 279 -15.86 10.07 4.33
N ALA A 280 -14.71 10.03 3.65
CA ALA A 280 -13.67 11.05 3.80
C ALA A 280 -14.02 12.39 3.13
N CYS A 281 -14.80 12.36 2.05
CA CYS A 281 -15.32 13.55 1.37
C CYS A 281 -16.64 14.05 1.97
N ALA A 282 -17.11 13.47 3.08
CA ALA A 282 -18.31 13.94 3.74
C ALA A 282 -18.05 15.34 4.34
N PRO A 283 -18.84 16.36 3.97
CA PRO A 283 -18.76 17.66 4.62
C PRO A 283 -19.42 17.51 5.98
N GLU A 284 -18.64 17.38 7.05
CA GLU A 284 -19.19 17.59 8.40
C GLU A 284 -18.52 18.78 9.05
N ARG A 285 -19.18 19.94 8.86
CA ARG A 285 -19.55 20.77 10.00
C ARG A 285 -21.01 21.18 9.83
N ASP A 286 -21.91 20.45 10.48
CA ASP A 286 -23.09 21.07 11.07
C ASP A 286 -22.58 22.12 12.07
N GLY A 287 -22.41 23.34 11.57
CA GLY A 287 -22.23 24.58 12.33
C GLY A 287 -23.45 25.45 12.09
N ALA A 288 -24.64 24.93 12.38
CA ALA A 288 -25.75 25.79 12.73
C ALA A 288 -25.43 26.37 14.12
N ASP A 289 -25.45 27.70 14.21
CA ASP A 289 -25.08 28.56 15.35
C ASP A 289 -23.59 28.85 15.55
N GLU A 290 -23.03 29.68 14.66
CA GLU A 290 -22.55 31.00 15.08
C GLU A 290 -22.76 32.00 13.95
N ALA A 291 -23.66 32.95 14.19
CA ALA A 291 -24.08 33.97 13.26
C ALA A 291 -23.04 35.10 13.15
N LEU A 292 -23.08 35.79 12.00
CA LEU A 292 -22.65 37.18 11.78
C LEU A 292 -21.14 37.46 11.73
N ASN A 293 -20.58 37.48 10.51
CA ASN A 293 -20.20 38.74 9.85
C ASN A 293 -19.47 38.52 8.53
N ASP A 294 -20.06 39.12 7.50
CA ASP A 294 -19.49 39.82 6.35
C ASP A 294 -17.98 39.71 6.03
N ASP A 295 -17.79 39.32 4.77
CA ASP A 295 -16.99 39.98 3.73
C ASP A 295 -15.53 39.62 3.45
N VAL A 296 -15.26 39.74 2.15
CA VAL A 296 -13.96 39.84 1.45
C VAL A 296 -13.27 38.53 1.03
N MET A 297 -13.58 38.15 -0.22
CA MET A 297 -12.58 37.90 -1.30
C MET A 297 -11.18 37.45 -0.85
N ALA A 298 -10.89 36.15 -0.94
CA ALA A 298 -9.52 35.65 -0.96
C ALA A 298 -9.33 34.46 -1.92
N SER A 299 -9.09 34.83 -3.19
CA SER A 299 -8.32 34.10 -4.20
C SER A 299 -8.67 32.64 -4.49
N THR A 300 -9.34 32.47 -5.62
CA THR A 300 -8.95 31.56 -6.71
C THR A 300 -7.43 31.64 -6.99
N ARG A 301 -6.61 31.03 -6.12
CA ARG A 301 -5.19 30.76 -6.44
C ARG A 301 -5.15 29.45 -7.20
N ALA A 302 -5.03 29.57 -8.52
CA ALA A 302 -4.78 28.49 -9.46
C ALA A 302 -3.80 27.46 -8.88
N ALA A 303 -4.35 26.30 -8.48
CA ALA A 303 -3.57 25.15 -8.10
C ALA A 303 -2.75 24.74 -9.33
N ARG A 304 -1.42 24.87 -9.24
CA ARG A 304 -0.53 24.32 -10.27
C ARG A 304 -0.84 22.82 -10.40
N PRO A 305 -1.06 22.29 -11.61
CA PRO A 305 -1.25 20.87 -11.82
C PRO A 305 0.11 20.21 -11.57
N THR A 306 0.33 19.79 -10.33
CA THR A 306 1.39 18.84 -10.04
C THR A 306 0.89 17.57 -10.70
N PHE A 307 1.61 17.06 -11.69
CA PHE A 307 1.26 15.82 -12.40
C PHE A 307 1.14 14.70 -11.36
N GLU A 308 -0.07 14.51 -10.86
CA GLU A 308 -0.44 13.34 -10.08
C GLU A 308 -0.20 12.16 -11.03
N LEU A 309 0.48 11.10 -10.59
CA LEU A 309 0.64 9.86 -11.37
C LEU A 309 -0.48 8.84 -11.06
N ARG A 310 -1.60 9.32 -10.48
CA ARG A 310 -2.86 8.56 -10.28
C ARG A 310 -4.14 9.15 -10.90
N PRO A 311 -4.16 10.21 -11.76
CA PRO A 311 -5.36 10.59 -12.50
C PRO A 311 -5.65 9.61 -13.67
N ILE A 312 -4.82 8.57 -13.85
CA ILE A 312 -5.13 7.41 -14.69
C ILE A 312 -5.90 6.33 -13.89
N ALA A 313 -5.72 6.24 -12.56
CA ALA A 313 -6.47 5.34 -11.68
C ALA A 313 -7.78 5.97 -11.16
N ALA A 314 -7.86 7.30 -11.17
CA ALA A 314 -9.08 8.07 -10.98
C ALA A 314 -9.84 8.32 -12.30
N ARG A 315 -9.77 7.39 -13.26
CA ARG A 315 -10.68 7.35 -14.40
C ARG A 315 -12.10 7.12 -13.87
N GLU A 316 -12.75 8.24 -13.59
CA GLU A 316 -14.19 8.46 -13.56
C GLU A 316 -14.99 7.43 -12.77
N ARG A 317 -15.18 7.66 -11.47
CA ARG A 317 -16.39 7.12 -10.83
C ARG A 317 -17.57 7.78 -11.51
N SER A 318 -18.21 7.05 -12.42
CA SER A 318 -19.44 7.51 -13.07
C SER A 318 -20.45 7.99 -12.03
N ALA A 319 -21.32 8.94 -12.38
CA ALA A 319 -22.40 9.39 -11.49
C ALA A 319 -23.22 8.20 -10.95
N HIS A 320 -23.39 7.17 -11.77
CA HIS A 320 -23.98 5.89 -11.39
C HIS A 320 -23.21 5.18 -10.26
N SER A 321 -21.88 5.08 -10.36
CA SER A 321 -21.02 4.47 -9.35
C SER A 321 -21.08 5.23 -8.01
N LEU A 322 -21.08 6.57 -8.04
CA LEU A 322 -21.19 7.39 -6.83
C LEU A 322 -22.57 7.25 -6.18
N TYR A 323 -23.63 7.32 -6.98
CA TYR A 323 -25.01 7.16 -6.50
C TYR A 323 -25.20 5.84 -5.77
N TRP A 324 -24.83 4.72 -6.39
CA TRP A 324 -25.02 3.40 -5.78
C TRP A 324 -24.09 3.15 -4.60
N ALA A 325 -22.89 3.72 -4.58
CA ALA A 325 -22.02 3.64 -3.41
C ALA A 325 -22.62 4.41 -2.22
N ALA A 326 -23.25 5.57 -2.44
CA ALA A 326 -23.97 6.29 -1.39
C ALA A 326 -25.24 5.56 -0.93
N ALA A 327 -25.99 4.96 -1.85
CA ALA A 327 -27.16 4.13 -1.51
C ALA A 327 -26.74 2.90 -0.67
N LEU A 328 -25.67 2.23 -1.09
CA LEU A 328 -25.05 1.13 -0.37
C LEU A 328 -24.62 1.56 1.04
N LYS A 329 -23.91 2.68 1.17
CA LYS A 329 -23.53 3.23 2.48
C LYS A 329 -24.74 3.36 3.40
N ARG A 330 -25.80 4.05 2.96
CA ARG A 330 -27.01 4.26 3.76
C ARG A 330 -27.65 2.94 4.19
N ALA A 331 -27.71 1.95 3.30
CA ALA A 331 -28.26 0.65 3.60
C ALA A 331 -27.42 -0.10 4.66
N ILE A 332 -26.09 -0.04 4.55
CA ILE A 332 -25.17 -0.66 5.52
C ILE A 332 -25.29 -0.01 6.88
N ASP A 333 -25.22 1.32 6.93
CA ASP A 333 -25.25 2.08 8.18
C ASP A 333 -26.63 1.93 8.88
N ALA A 334 -27.71 1.72 8.10
CA ALA A 334 -29.05 1.39 8.62
C ALA A 334 -29.25 -0.10 8.96
N GLY A 335 -28.27 -0.98 8.71
CA GLY A 335 -28.36 -2.43 8.97
C GLY A 335 -29.35 -3.17 8.06
N GLN A 336 -29.64 -2.63 6.87
CA GLN A 336 -30.60 -3.19 5.93
C GLN A 336 -29.93 -4.14 4.93
N ASP A 337 -29.77 -5.40 5.32
CA ASP A 337 -29.10 -6.43 4.50
C ASP A 337 -29.74 -6.59 3.11
N ARG A 338 -31.08 -6.53 3.03
CA ARG A 338 -31.81 -6.64 1.76
C ARG A 338 -31.44 -5.51 0.80
N ALA A 339 -31.50 -4.26 1.28
CA ALA A 339 -31.16 -3.08 0.48
C ALA A 339 -29.68 -3.06 0.11
N THR A 340 -28.81 -3.61 0.97
CA THR A 340 -27.38 -3.78 0.70
C THR A 340 -27.13 -4.72 -0.48
N ILE A 341 -27.80 -5.88 -0.49
CA ILE A 341 -27.71 -6.86 -1.58
C ILE A 341 -28.21 -6.25 -2.90
N GLU A 342 -29.36 -5.58 -2.87
CA GLU A 342 -29.93 -4.90 -4.04
C GLU A 342 -28.98 -3.82 -4.58
N ALA A 343 -28.38 -3.00 -3.71
CA ALA A 343 -27.42 -1.97 -4.12
C ALA A 343 -26.12 -2.53 -4.71
N ILE A 344 -25.60 -3.63 -4.16
CA ILE A 344 -24.42 -4.33 -4.72
C ILE A 344 -24.76 -4.90 -6.09
N ALA A 345 -25.90 -5.56 -6.22
CA ALA A 345 -26.36 -6.15 -7.48
C ALA A 345 -26.48 -5.09 -8.59
N GLN A 346 -27.15 -3.97 -8.29
CA GLN A 346 -27.29 -2.84 -9.22
C GLN A 346 -25.93 -2.25 -9.61
N ARG A 347 -25.02 -2.07 -8.64
CA ARG A 347 -23.69 -1.51 -8.90
C ARG A 347 -22.87 -2.35 -9.88
N PHE A 348 -22.90 -3.68 -9.74
CA PHE A 348 -22.14 -4.58 -10.62
C PHE A 348 -22.93 -5.01 -11.86
N ALA A 349 -24.16 -4.50 -12.03
CA ALA A 349 -25.10 -4.89 -13.08
C ALA A 349 -25.33 -6.42 -13.13
N VAL A 350 -25.53 -7.02 -11.95
CA VAL A 350 -25.84 -8.45 -11.79
C VAL A 350 -27.16 -8.65 -11.06
N GLY A 351 -27.73 -9.86 -11.13
CA GLY A 351 -28.95 -10.22 -10.41
C GLY A 351 -28.70 -10.43 -8.91
N ASP A 352 -29.67 -10.04 -8.08
CA ASP A 352 -29.65 -10.20 -6.62
C ASP A 352 -29.27 -11.61 -6.15
N ASN A 353 -29.72 -12.65 -6.86
CA ASN A 353 -29.49 -14.04 -6.46
C ASN A 353 -28.00 -14.40 -6.44
N VAL A 354 -27.19 -13.81 -7.33
CA VAL A 354 -25.73 -14.00 -7.35
C VAL A 354 -25.13 -13.49 -6.04
N VAL A 355 -25.49 -12.26 -5.64
CA VAL A 355 -24.99 -11.65 -4.40
C VAL A 355 -25.52 -12.40 -3.17
N ARG A 356 -26.82 -12.77 -3.15
CA ARG A 356 -27.42 -13.57 -2.06
C ARG A 356 -26.71 -14.91 -1.87
N ARG A 357 -26.30 -15.55 -2.96
CA ARG A 357 -25.59 -16.83 -2.88
C ARG A 357 -24.20 -16.67 -2.30
N ILE A 358 -23.42 -15.68 -2.76
CA ILE A 358 -22.10 -15.39 -2.18
C ILE A 358 -22.22 -15.06 -0.69
N TRP A 359 -23.24 -14.30 -0.31
CA TRP A 359 -23.51 -13.97 1.09
C TRP A 359 -23.74 -15.19 1.98
N ARG A 360 -24.43 -16.21 1.44
CA ARG A 360 -24.76 -17.46 2.15
C ARG A 360 -23.59 -18.44 2.18
N GLU A 361 -22.99 -18.71 1.03
CA GLU A 361 -22.02 -19.80 0.84
C GLU A 361 -20.56 -19.37 1.07
N ARG A 362 -20.24 -18.07 0.93
CA ARG A 362 -18.91 -17.47 1.15
C ARG A 362 -17.74 -18.33 0.66
N PRO A 363 -17.56 -18.46 -0.66
CA PRO A 363 -16.50 -19.28 -1.23
C PRO A 363 -15.12 -18.77 -0.80
N ALA A 364 -14.41 -19.51 0.06
CA ALA A 364 -13.08 -19.13 0.53
C ALA A 364 -12.08 -18.97 -0.64
N ALA A 365 -12.23 -19.79 -1.68
CA ALA A 365 -11.39 -19.74 -2.89
C ALA A 365 -11.56 -18.46 -3.71
N LEU A 366 -12.63 -17.68 -3.50
CA LEU A 366 -12.79 -16.37 -4.13
C LEU A 366 -11.73 -15.37 -3.65
N GLY A 367 -11.20 -15.55 -2.43
CA GLY A 367 -10.18 -14.66 -1.86
C GLY A 367 -10.70 -13.23 -1.76
N GLN A 368 -9.86 -12.26 -2.16
CA GLN A 368 -10.15 -10.83 -2.20
C GLN A 368 -9.63 -10.24 -3.51
N PRO A 369 -10.35 -10.44 -4.63
CA PRO A 369 -9.89 -9.95 -5.92
C PRO A 369 -9.90 -8.41 -5.95
N PRO A 370 -9.09 -7.76 -6.79
CA PRO A 370 -9.22 -6.33 -7.07
C PRO A 370 -10.64 -5.98 -7.52
N THR A 371 -11.10 -4.76 -7.20
CA THR A 371 -12.48 -4.32 -7.48
C THR A 371 -12.90 -4.49 -8.94
N TRP A 372 -11.98 -4.25 -9.88
CA TRP A 372 -12.23 -4.43 -11.32
C TRP A 372 -12.46 -5.91 -11.68
N GLN A 373 -11.70 -6.82 -11.09
CA GLN A 373 -11.77 -8.26 -11.38
C GLN A 373 -13.02 -8.87 -10.74
N LEU A 374 -13.38 -8.41 -9.53
CA LEU A 374 -14.61 -8.82 -8.85
C LEU A 374 -15.84 -8.63 -9.74
N GLY A 375 -15.97 -7.48 -10.40
CA GLY A 375 -17.09 -7.23 -11.32
C GLY A 375 -17.15 -8.22 -12.49
N GLN A 376 -15.99 -8.63 -13.03
CA GLN A 376 -15.95 -9.63 -14.09
C GLN A 376 -16.34 -11.03 -13.59
N ILE A 377 -15.84 -11.42 -12.42
CA ILE A 377 -16.17 -12.69 -11.79
C ILE A 377 -17.69 -12.79 -11.58
N LEU A 378 -18.32 -11.75 -11.02
CA LEU A 378 -19.77 -11.74 -10.76
C LEU A 378 -20.60 -11.88 -12.05
N ARG A 379 -20.17 -11.22 -13.14
CA ARG A 379 -20.86 -11.33 -14.44
C ARG A 379 -20.71 -12.71 -15.07
N GLN A 380 -19.54 -13.33 -14.96
CA GLN A 380 -19.33 -14.71 -15.42
C GLN A 380 -20.16 -15.71 -14.60
N LEU A 381 -20.23 -15.54 -13.27
CA LEU A 381 -21.08 -16.37 -12.40
C LEU A 381 -22.57 -16.25 -12.76
N GLN A 382 -23.02 -15.06 -13.17
CA GLN A 382 -24.37 -14.86 -13.67
C GLN A 382 -24.59 -15.60 -14.99
N ALA A 383 -23.65 -15.48 -15.94
CA ALA A 383 -23.74 -16.12 -17.25
C ALA A 383 -23.78 -17.66 -17.16
N ASN A 384 -23.02 -18.25 -16.23
CA ASN A 384 -22.98 -19.70 -16.02
C ASN A 384 -24.27 -20.25 -15.37
N GLY A 385 -25.10 -19.38 -14.78
CA GLY A 385 -26.30 -19.76 -14.04
C GLY A 385 -26.01 -20.50 -12.74
N GLU A 386 -27.04 -20.70 -11.90
CA GLU A 386 -26.87 -21.24 -10.54
C GLU A 386 -26.27 -22.65 -10.50
N ARG A 387 -26.47 -23.48 -11.54
CA ARG A 387 -25.92 -24.84 -11.57
C ARG A 387 -24.47 -24.92 -12.09
N GLY A 388 -23.98 -23.84 -12.71
CA GLY A 388 -22.64 -23.78 -13.30
C GLY A 388 -21.58 -23.13 -12.39
N TRP A 389 -21.88 -22.94 -11.11
CA TRP A 389 -20.91 -22.38 -10.16
C TRP A 389 -19.85 -23.41 -9.80
N PRO A 390 -18.58 -22.98 -9.63
CA PRO A 390 -17.53 -23.90 -9.22
C PRO A 390 -17.85 -24.56 -7.87
N ALA A 391 -17.71 -25.88 -7.82
CA ALA A 391 -17.93 -26.68 -6.62
C ALA A 391 -16.67 -26.78 -5.73
N ASP A 392 -15.49 -26.58 -6.31
CA ASP A 392 -14.19 -26.77 -5.66
C ASP A 392 -13.24 -25.58 -5.87
N ALA A 393 -12.14 -25.57 -5.12
CA ALA A 393 -11.16 -24.50 -5.17
C ALA A 393 -10.49 -24.36 -6.54
N ALA A 394 -10.26 -25.46 -7.25
CA ALA A 394 -9.66 -25.47 -8.58
C ALA A 394 -10.57 -24.79 -9.61
N GLY A 395 -11.88 -25.08 -9.58
CA GLY A 395 -12.85 -24.41 -10.45
C GLY A 395 -12.95 -22.91 -10.16
N TRP A 396 -12.89 -22.51 -8.88
CA TRP A 396 -12.84 -21.08 -8.51
C TRP A 396 -11.57 -20.39 -9.04
N GLN A 397 -10.40 -21.03 -8.91
CA GLN A 397 -9.14 -20.49 -9.44
C GLN A 397 -9.18 -20.35 -10.96
N SER A 398 -9.71 -21.34 -11.68
CA SER A 398 -9.89 -21.27 -13.14
C SER A 398 -10.81 -20.14 -13.55
N LEU A 399 -11.92 -19.95 -12.83
CA LEU A 399 -12.84 -18.84 -13.08
C LEU A 399 -12.14 -17.49 -12.87
N ILE A 400 -11.45 -17.32 -11.74
CA ILE A 400 -10.72 -16.08 -11.41
C ILE A 400 -9.66 -15.77 -12.48
N ALA A 401 -8.90 -16.76 -12.92
CA ALA A 401 -7.89 -16.60 -13.98
C ALA A 401 -8.53 -16.24 -15.33
N SER A 402 -9.72 -16.76 -15.63
CA SER A 402 -10.47 -16.42 -16.85
C SER A 402 -11.18 -15.06 -16.79
N ALA A 403 -11.30 -14.46 -15.60
CA ALA A 403 -12.01 -13.20 -15.36
C ALA A 403 -11.09 -11.97 -15.52
N VAL A 404 -10.20 -12.00 -16.52
CA VAL A 404 -9.33 -10.87 -16.91
C VAL A 404 -9.92 -10.22 -18.15
N PRO A 405 -10.12 -8.88 -18.19
CA PRO A 405 -10.61 -8.22 -19.39
C PRO A 405 -9.61 -8.39 -20.54
N ALA A 406 -10.11 -8.52 -21.79
CA ALA A 406 -9.29 -8.72 -22.98
C ALA A 406 -8.25 -7.60 -23.22
N GLU A 407 -8.41 -6.44 -22.58
CA GLU A 407 -7.48 -5.30 -22.65
C GLU A 407 -6.29 -5.43 -21.67
N ALA A 408 -6.25 -6.46 -20.83
CA ALA A 408 -5.20 -6.71 -19.82
C ALA A 408 -4.47 -8.06 -19.99
N ALA A 409 -4.69 -8.77 -21.10
CA ALA A 409 -4.02 -10.04 -21.44
C ALA A 409 -2.79 -9.84 -22.33
#